data_AF-A0A3C1KRU4-F1
#
_entry.id   AF-A0A3C1KRU4-F1
#
_cell.length_a   1.000
_cell.length_b   1.000
_cell.length_c   1.000
_cell.angle_alpha   90.00
_cell.angle_beta   90.00
_cell.angle_gamma   90.00
#
_symmetry.space_group_name_H-M   'P 1'
#
loop_
_entity.id
_entity.type
_entity.pdbx_description
1 polymer ?
#
loop_
_entity_poly.entity_id
_entity_poly.type
_entity_poly.pdbx_seq_one_letter_code
_entity_poly.pdbx_strand_id
1 'polypeptide(L)'
;GQPPTGSRDPFALRRASLAVLRILVEKELDLDLRSCLALAADGYAPGTLLEGTADQVLDYMLERFRAWYEEMDIPAEVFRAVSANKPGRPLDIQRRVLAVHAFSRLPEAAALAAANKRVGNILDKLEAGFAFGEVRDDLLQDPAEQALAERLATLGSTSEAHLAAGAYSEALSCLAALQGPVDAFFDDVMVNTEDAALRSNRLNLLHSLRERFLRVADISLLAVPRQS
;
A
#
# COMPACT_ATOMS: atom_id res chain seq x y z
N GLY A 1 7.24 -22.83 19.88
CA GLY A 1 5.88 -22.67 20.44
C GLY A 1 4.89 -23.32 19.49
N GLN A 2 3.75 -23.81 19.99
CA GLN A 2 2.71 -24.35 19.12
C GLN A 2 1.94 -23.19 18.46
N PRO A 3 1.84 -23.13 17.12
CA PRO A 3 0.97 -22.16 16.47
C PRO A 3 -0.49 -22.46 16.85
N PRO A 4 -1.32 -21.45 17.17
CA PRO A 4 -2.69 -21.70 17.58
C PRO A 4 -3.52 -22.23 16.41
N THR A 5 -3.99 -23.47 16.51
CA THR A 5 -4.97 -24.07 15.58
C THR A 5 -6.34 -24.16 16.27
N GLY A 6 -7.30 -23.35 15.83
CA GLY A 6 -8.71 -23.44 16.26
C GLY A 6 -9.13 -22.47 17.39
N SER A 7 -10.44 -22.43 17.67
CA SER A 7 -11.14 -21.43 18.51
C SER A 7 -10.77 -21.39 20.01
N ARG A 8 -9.82 -22.22 20.44
CA ARG A 8 -9.26 -22.16 21.79
C ARG A 8 -7.97 -21.35 21.74
N ASP A 9 -7.91 -20.31 22.54
CA ASP A 9 -6.71 -19.51 22.80
C ASP A 9 -6.12 -19.94 24.17
N PRO A 10 -5.57 -21.17 24.30
CA PRO A 10 -5.15 -21.73 25.59
C PRO A 10 -4.03 -20.92 26.25
N PHE A 11 -3.30 -20.14 25.46
CA PHE A 11 -2.18 -19.31 25.91
C PHE A 11 -2.50 -17.79 25.91
N ALA A 12 -3.77 -17.42 25.68
CA ALA A 12 -4.23 -16.02 25.62
C ALA A 12 -3.49 -15.12 24.60
N LEU A 13 -2.83 -15.71 23.59
CA LEU A 13 -1.98 -15.01 22.63
C LEU A 13 -2.76 -14.03 21.78
N ARG A 14 -4.01 -14.33 21.44
CA ARG A 14 -4.87 -13.43 20.66
C ARG A 14 -5.13 -12.16 21.44
N ARG A 15 -5.54 -12.30 22.71
CA ARG A 15 -5.84 -11.16 23.59
C ARG A 15 -4.60 -10.35 23.92
N ALA A 16 -3.48 -11.01 24.22
CA ALA A 16 -2.21 -10.35 24.50
C ALA A 16 -1.71 -9.54 23.28
N SER A 17 -1.73 -10.13 22.08
CA SER A 17 -1.31 -9.45 20.85
C SER A 17 -2.17 -8.21 20.57
N LEU A 18 -3.50 -8.34 20.65
CA LEU A 18 -4.40 -7.21 20.43
C LEU A 18 -4.21 -6.11 21.48
N ALA A 19 -4.00 -6.48 22.75
CA ALA A 19 -3.73 -5.51 23.80
C ALA A 19 -2.44 -4.71 23.54
N VAL A 20 -1.37 -5.37 23.10
CA VAL A 20 -0.11 -4.69 22.71
C VAL A 20 -0.37 -3.72 21.56
N LEU A 21 -1.04 -4.15 20.49
CA LEU A 21 -1.35 -3.29 19.35
C LEU A 21 -2.17 -2.06 19.77
N ARG A 22 -3.22 -2.26 20.58
CA ARG A 22 -4.04 -1.17 21.10
C ARG A 22 -3.26 -0.21 21.96
N ILE A 23 -2.39 -0.70 22.86
CA ILE A 23 -1.53 0.18 23.66
C ILE A 23 -0.63 1.02 22.75
N LEU A 24 0.01 0.41 21.76
CA LEU A 24 0.91 1.12 20.85
C LEU A 24 0.16 2.20 20.06
N VAL A 25 -1.04 1.90 19.58
CA VAL A 25 -1.84 2.84 18.80
C VAL A 25 -2.47 3.93 19.70
N GLU A 26 -3.19 3.54 20.75
CA GLU A 26 -3.94 4.46 21.61
C GLU A 26 -3.04 5.35 22.48
N LYS A 27 -1.79 4.94 22.73
CA LYS A 27 -0.77 5.76 23.41
C LYS A 27 0.20 6.43 22.44
N GLU A 28 -0.06 6.34 21.14
CA GLU A 28 0.75 6.94 20.08
C GLU A 28 2.25 6.59 20.19
N LEU A 29 2.53 5.33 20.54
CA LEU A 29 3.89 4.83 20.64
C LEU A 29 4.38 4.39 19.26
N ASP A 30 5.28 5.19 18.69
CA ASP A 30 5.89 4.91 17.39
C ASP A 30 7.02 3.86 17.50
N LEU A 31 6.62 2.62 17.77
CA LEU A 31 7.52 1.47 17.85
C LEU A 31 7.39 0.58 16.63
N ASP A 32 8.53 0.17 16.09
CA ASP A 32 8.61 -0.87 15.06
C ASP A 32 8.62 -2.25 15.72
N LEU A 33 7.52 -3.01 15.55
CA LEU A 33 7.39 -4.34 16.16
C LEU A 33 8.43 -5.31 15.61
N ARG A 34 8.88 -5.14 14.36
CA ARG A 34 9.95 -5.98 13.80
C ARG A 34 11.23 -5.84 14.62
N SER A 35 11.65 -4.60 14.88
CA SER A 35 12.80 -4.31 15.74
C SER A 35 12.60 -4.80 17.17
N CYS A 36 11.42 -4.61 17.76
CA CYS A 36 11.13 -5.08 19.12
C CYS A 36 11.17 -6.61 19.23
N LEU A 37 10.64 -7.33 18.22
CA LEU A 37 10.63 -8.79 18.19
C LEU A 37 12.02 -9.36 17.92
N ALA A 38 12.83 -8.70 17.09
CA ALA A 38 14.24 -9.06 16.91
C ALA A 38 15.01 -8.93 18.24
N LEU A 39 14.87 -7.81 18.94
CA LEU A 39 15.49 -7.61 20.25
C LEU A 39 15.04 -8.65 21.27
N ALA A 40 13.75 -9.01 21.28
CA ALA A 40 13.24 -10.05 22.15
C ALA A 40 13.80 -11.43 21.80
N ALA A 41 13.97 -11.74 20.51
CA ALA A 41 14.55 -12.99 20.04
C ALA A 41 16.04 -13.14 20.44
N ASP A 42 16.81 -12.06 20.37
CA ASP A 42 18.22 -12.02 20.78
C ASP A 42 18.43 -12.29 22.28
N GLY A 43 17.38 -12.12 23.10
CA GLY A 43 17.40 -12.46 24.52
C GLY A 43 17.38 -13.96 24.81
N TYR A 44 17.12 -14.81 23.82
CA TYR A 44 17.11 -16.26 23.96
C TYR A 44 18.48 -16.88 23.62
N ALA A 45 18.81 -17.99 24.26
CA ALA A 45 20.04 -18.72 23.94
C ALA A 45 20.04 -19.21 22.48
N PRO A 46 21.19 -19.22 21.78
CA PRO A 46 21.28 -19.68 20.40
C PRO A 46 20.66 -21.08 20.21
N GLY A 47 19.87 -21.26 19.14
CA GLY A 47 19.17 -22.52 18.85
C GLY A 47 17.87 -22.74 19.62
N THR A 48 17.46 -21.82 20.51
CA THR A 48 16.17 -21.92 21.23
C THR A 48 14.99 -21.63 20.31
N LEU A 49 15.13 -20.61 19.46
CA LEU A 49 14.10 -20.18 18.51
C LEU A 49 14.44 -20.73 17.13
N LEU A 50 13.41 -21.14 16.40
CA LEU A 50 13.55 -21.50 14.99
C LEU A 50 13.78 -20.22 14.17
N GLU A 51 14.51 -20.34 13.06
CA GLU A 51 14.66 -19.26 12.10
C GLU A 51 13.27 -18.78 11.60
N GLY A 52 13.11 -17.47 11.45
CA GLY A 52 11.83 -16.86 11.04
C GLY A 52 10.74 -16.81 12.13
N THR A 53 11.02 -17.23 13.37
CA THR A 53 10.03 -17.15 14.47
C THR A 53 9.57 -15.71 14.70
N ALA A 54 10.46 -14.72 14.66
CA ALA A 54 10.10 -13.31 14.87
C ALA A 54 9.13 -12.80 13.79
N ASP A 55 9.35 -13.16 12.53
CA ASP A 55 8.46 -12.81 11.42
C ASP A 55 7.09 -13.47 11.56
N GLN A 56 7.05 -14.76 11.92
CA GLN A 56 5.79 -15.47 12.17
C GLN A 56 4.98 -14.82 13.30
N VAL A 57 5.66 -14.38 14.37
CA VAL A 57 5.01 -13.67 15.47
C VAL A 57 4.52 -12.30 15.02
N LEU A 58 5.31 -11.55 14.25
CA LEU A 58 4.90 -10.27 13.69
C LEU A 58 3.64 -10.41 12.84
N ASP A 59 3.65 -11.33 11.87
CA ASP A 59 2.50 -11.58 10.98
C ASP A 59 1.26 -11.99 11.79
N TYR A 60 1.43 -12.86 12.79
CA TYR A 60 0.35 -13.27 13.69
C TYR A 60 -0.25 -12.10 14.46
N MET A 61 0.61 -11.21 14.99
CA MET A 61 0.19 -10.01 15.72
C MET A 61 -0.57 -9.07 14.78
N LEU A 62 0.03 -8.69 13.64
CA LEU A 62 -0.57 -7.73 12.70
C LEU A 62 -1.92 -8.21 12.15
N GLU A 63 -2.11 -9.51 11.92
CA GLU A 63 -3.41 -10.08 11.52
C GLU A 63 -4.54 -9.84 12.55
N ARG A 64 -4.23 -9.49 13.80
CA ARG A 64 -5.25 -9.15 14.80
C ARG A 64 -5.91 -7.79 14.55
N PHE A 65 -5.24 -6.89 13.83
CA PHE A 65 -5.84 -5.62 13.43
C PHE A 65 -7.13 -5.81 12.64
N ARG A 66 -7.21 -6.86 11.83
CA ARG A 66 -8.41 -7.14 11.01
C ARG A 66 -9.68 -7.17 11.84
N ALA A 67 -9.70 -7.94 12.93
CA ALA A 67 -10.88 -8.04 13.79
C ALA A 67 -11.20 -6.70 14.48
N TRP A 68 -10.18 -5.94 14.86
CA TRP A 68 -10.36 -4.62 15.46
C TRP A 68 -10.96 -3.61 14.47
N TYR A 69 -10.52 -3.62 13.21
CA TYR A 69 -11.07 -2.76 12.17
C TYR A 69 -12.48 -3.18 11.74
N GLU A 70 -12.79 -4.48 11.74
CA GLU A 70 -14.15 -4.98 11.53
C GLU A 70 -15.11 -4.47 12.62
N GLU A 71 -14.68 -4.39 13.89
CA GLU A 71 -15.45 -3.77 14.98
C GLU A 71 -15.66 -2.25 14.79
N MET A 72 -14.81 -1.60 13.99
CA MET A 72 -14.90 -0.17 13.64
C MET A 72 -15.66 0.09 12.34
N ASP A 73 -16.30 -0.93 11.75
CA ASP A 73 -17.00 -0.85 10.45
C ASP A 73 -16.07 -0.46 9.28
N ILE A 74 -14.78 -0.81 9.37
CA ILE A 74 -13.80 -0.59 8.30
C ILE A 74 -13.72 -1.86 7.44
N PRO A 75 -13.95 -1.77 6.12
CA PRO A 75 -13.93 -2.93 5.24
C PRO A 75 -12.57 -3.65 5.20
N ALA A 76 -12.60 -4.97 5.07
CA ALA A 76 -11.39 -5.81 5.10
C ALA A 76 -10.42 -5.50 3.94
N GLU A 77 -10.91 -5.03 2.79
CA GLU A 77 -10.10 -4.55 1.67
C GLU A 77 -9.23 -3.34 2.02
N VAL A 78 -9.68 -2.44 2.92
CA VAL A 78 -8.89 -1.29 3.37
C VAL A 78 -7.66 -1.78 4.14
N PHE A 79 -7.86 -2.67 5.11
CA PHE A 79 -6.74 -3.24 5.85
C PHE A 79 -5.79 -4.02 4.94
N ARG A 80 -6.33 -4.79 3.99
CA ARG A 80 -5.54 -5.55 3.02
C ARG A 80 -4.70 -4.63 2.12
N ALA A 81 -5.24 -3.52 1.67
CA ALA A 81 -4.53 -2.51 0.87
C ALA A 81 -3.30 -1.96 1.63
N VAL A 82 -3.44 -1.69 2.93
CA VAL A 82 -2.34 -1.19 3.77
C VAL A 82 -1.32 -2.30 4.07
N SER A 83 -1.81 -3.49 4.44
CA SER A 83 -0.97 -4.62 4.85
C SER A 83 -0.18 -5.24 3.69
N ALA A 84 -0.57 -5.00 2.44
CA ALA A 84 0.19 -5.41 1.26
C ALA A 84 1.64 -4.91 1.29
N ASN A 85 1.87 -3.72 1.87
CA ASN A 85 3.19 -3.12 2.02
C ASN A 85 3.99 -3.64 3.24
N LYS A 86 3.43 -4.57 4.01
CA LYS A 86 4.01 -5.15 5.24
C LYS A 86 4.63 -4.12 6.23
N PRO A 87 3.92 -3.03 6.58
CA PRO A 87 4.40 -2.09 7.58
C PRO A 87 4.63 -2.76 8.95
N GLY A 88 5.73 -2.41 9.63
CA GLY A 88 6.09 -2.99 10.95
C GLY A 88 5.62 -2.18 12.15
N ARG A 89 5.13 -0.95 11.94
CA ARG A 89 4.76 0.03 12.99
C ARG A 89 3.25 0.09 13.18
N PRO A 90 2.68 -0.36 14.32
CA PRO A 90 1.23 -0.37 14.56
C PRO A 90 0.55 0.99 14.46
N LEU A 91 1.19 2.04 14.99
CA LEU A 91 0.66 3.40 14.90
C LEU A 91 0.58 3.89 13.43
N ASP A 92 1.60 3.58 12.64
CA ASP A 92 1.64 3.91 11.22
C ASP A 92 0.55 3.17 10.43
N ILE A 93 0.36 1.88 10.71
CA ILE A 93 -0.74 1.07 10.16
C ILE A 93 -2.08 1.73 10.43
N GLN A 94 -2.35 2.13 11.68
CA GLN A 94 -3.59 2.80 12.05
C GLN A 94 -3.82 4.05 11.20
N ARG A 95 -2.81 4.92 11.10
CA ARG A 95 -2.92 6.18 10.36
C ARG A 95 -3.21 5.93 8.87
N ARG A 96 -2.53 4.94 8.27
CA ARG A 96 -2.77 4.53 6.87
C ARG A 96 -4.16 3.94 6.67
N VAL A 97 -4.62 3.05 7.57
CA VAL A 97 -5.94 2.42 7.46
C VAL A 97 -7.05 3.48 7.52
N LEU A 98 -6.96 4.42 8.46
CA LEU A 98 -7.93 5.52 8.55
C LEU A 98 -7.91 6.41 7.29
N ALA A 99 -6.73 6.73 6.78
CA ALA A 99 -6.58 7.53 5.57
C ALA A 99 -7.14 6.82 4.32
N VAL A 100 -6.85 5.52 4.16
CA VAL A 100 -7.34 4.72 3.04
C VAL A 100 -8.86 4.51 3.15
N HIS A 101 -9.39 4.34 4.36
CA HIS A 101 -10.84 4.26 4.58
C HIS A 101 -11.55 5.59 4.24
N ALA A 102 -10.96 6.73 4.60
CA ALA A 102 -11.48 8.03 4.21
C ALA A 102 -11.41 8.22 2.68
N PHE A 103 -10.28 7.87 2.06
CA PHE A 103 -10.10 7.90 0.61
C PHE A 103 -11.12 7.01 -0.11
N SER A 104 -11.39 5.79 0.34
CA SER A 104 -12.31 4.86 -0.33
C SER A 104 -13.76 5.36 -0.42
N ARG A 105 -14.10 6.43 0.31
CA ARG A 105 -15.43 7.08 0.30
C ARG A 105 -15.49 8.29 -0.64
N LEU A 106 -14.37 8.70 -1.22
CA LEU A 106 -14.32 9.75 -2.23
C LEU A 106 -14.87 9.23 -3.57
N PRO A 107 -15.56 10.08 -4.36
CA PRO A 107 -16.10 9.67 -5.64
C PRO A 107 -15.02 9.21 -6.63
N GLU A 108 -13.80 9.74 -6.53
CA GLU A 108 -12.67 9.42 -7.40
C GLU A 108 -12.03 8.06 -7.09
N ALA A 109 -12.24 7.52 -5.88
CA ALA A 109 -11.47 6.39 -5.37
C ALA A 109 -11.69 5.11 -6.16
N ALA A 110 -12.94 4.84 -6.58
CA ALA A 110 -13.27 3.65 -7.36
C ALA A 110 -12.55 3.66 -8.72
N ALA A 111 -12.51 4.81 -9.40
CA ALA A 111 -11.83 4.98 -10.68
C ALA A 111 -10.32 4.81 -10.52
N LEU A 112 -9.71 5.47 -9.51
CA LEU A 112 -8.28 5.38 -9.24
C LEU A 112 -7.83 3.98 -8.82
N ALA A 113 -8.64 3.27 -8.02
CA ALA A 113 -8.38 1.89 -7.65
C ALA A 113 -8.42 0.97 -8.88
N ALA A 114 -9.42 1.13 -9.75
CA ALA A 114 -9.53 0.37 -10.99
C ALA A 114 -8.36 0.65 -11.95
N ALA A 115 -7.96 1.92 -12.08
CA ALA A 115 -6.80 2.34 -12.86
C ALA A 115 -5.50 1.73 -12.32
N ASN A 116 -5.24 1.78 -11.00
CA ASN A 116 -4.06 1.16 -10.39
C ASN A 116 -4.03 -0.36 -10.55
N LYS A 117 -5.19 -1.01 -10.52
CA LYS A 117 -5.33 -2.44 -10.84
C LYS A 117 -4.98 -2.73 -12.30
N ARG A 118 -5.45 -1.90 -13.23
CA ARG A 118 -5.08 -1.99 -14.65
C ARG A 118 -3.59 -1.80 -14.85
N VAL A 119 -2.99 -0.80 -14.19
CA VAL A 119 -1.53 -0.60 -14.20
C VAL A 119 -0.81 -1.85 -13.71
N GLY A 120 -1.18 -2.39 -12.54
CA GLY A 120 -0.58 -3.63 -12.02
C GLY A 120 -0.60 -4.76 -13.04
N ASN A 121 -1.77 -5.04 -13.63
CA ASN A 121 -1.91 -6.08 -14.65
C ASN A 121 -1.09 -5.84 -15.93
N ILE A 122 -0.78 -4.58 -16.27
CA ILE A 122 0.10 -4.24 -17.39
C ILE A 122 1.55 -4.53 -17.00
N LEU A 123 1.97 -4.09 -15.81
CA LEU A 123 3.33 -4.26 -15.31
C LEU A 123 3.67 -5.73 -15.03
N ASP A 124 2.71 -6.52 -14.55
CA ASP A 124 2.87 -7.96 -14.26
C ASP A 124 3.13 -8.81 -15.53
N LYS A 125 2.81 -8.28 -16.72
CA LYS A 125 3.06 -8.95 -18.01
C LYS A 125 4.45 -8.67 -18.58
N LEU A 126 5.24 -7.82 -17.92
CA LEU A 126 6.60 -7.51 -18.35
C LEU A 126 7.51 -8.71 -18.09
N GLU A 127 8.54 -8.85 -18.90
CA GLU A 127 9.54 -9.89 -18.71
C GLU A 127 10.27 -9.70 -17.37
N ALA A 128 10.63 -10.82 -16.74
CA ALA A 128 11.38 -10.80 -15.50
C ALA A 128 12.71 -10.04 -15.70
N GLY A 129 12.92 -9.00 -14.89
CA GLY A 129 14.10 -8.14 -15.00
C GLY A 129 13.91 -6.88 -15.85
N PHE A 130 12.69 -6.54 -16.27
CA PHE A 130 12.41 -5.21 -16.84
C PHE A 130 12.85 -4.11 -15.86
N ALA A 131 13.74 -3.24 -16.32
CA ALA A 131 14.26 -2.15 -15.51
C ALA A 131 13.43 -0.88 -15.75
N PHE A 132 12.72 -0.44 -14.72
CA PHE A 132 12.06 0.87 -14.74
C PHE A 132 13.11 1.98 -14.63
N GLY A 133 12.91 3.03 -15.42
CA GLY A 133 13.72 4.24 -15.40
C GLY A 133 12.89 5.46 -15.04
N GLU A 134 13.50 6.64 -15.17
CA GLU A 134 12.78 7.91 -15.07
C GLU A 134 11.91 8.16 -16.30
N VAL A 135 10.86 8.96 -16.12
CA VAL A 135 10.04 9.46 -17.22
C VAL A 135 10.84 10.51 -17.97
N ARG A 136 10.88 10.38 -19.29
CA ARG A 136 11.58 11.26 -20.21
C ARG A 136 10.59 12.16 -20.92
N ASP A 137 10.64 13.45 -20.62
CA ASP A 137 9.73 14.45 -21.17
C ASP A 137 9.85 14.57 -22.70
N ASP A 138 11.05 14.35 -23.25
CA ASP A 138 11.32 14.40 -24.69
C ASP A 138 10.67 13.25 -25.49
N LEU A 139 10.23 12.21 -24.80
CA LEU A 139 9.57 11.04 -25.39
C LEU A 139 8.05 11.05 -25.18
N LEU A 140 7.48 12.07 -24.52
CA LEU A 140 6.03 12.22 -24.35
C LEU A 140 5.42 12.86 -25.61
N GLN A 141 4.60 12.11 -26.35
CA GLN A 141 4.01 12.53 -27.63
C GLN A 141 2.56 12.99 -27.46
N ASP A 142 1.75 12.21 -26.74
CA ASP A 142 0.32 12.49 -26.61
C ASP A 142 0.04 13.59 -25.55
N PRO A 143 -0.92 14.50 -25.79
CA PRO A 143 -1.27 15.53 -24.80
C PRO A 143 -1.71 14.95 -23.44
N ALA A 144 -2.37 13.79 -23.46
CA ALA A 144 -2.85 13.12 -22.25
C ALA A 144 -1.71 12.56 -21.38
N GLU A 145 -0.65 12.01 -21.97
CA GLU A 145 0.52 11.54 -21.19
C GLU A 145 1.37 12.69 -20.67
N GLN A 146 1.47 13.79 -21.43
CA GLN A 146 2.11 15.02 -20.96
C GLN A 146 1.37 15.61 -19.75
N ALA A 147 0.04 15.73 -19.83
CA ALA A 147 -0.78 16.23 -18.74
C ALA A 147 -0.69 15.33 -17.49
N LEU A 148 -0.68 14.00 -17.66
CA LEU A 148 -0.50 13.06 -16.56
C LEU A 148 0.89 13.21 -15.92
N ALA A 149 1.96 13.29 -16.71
CA ALA A 149 3.32 13.44 -16.21
C ALA A 149 3.50 14.74 -15.41
N GLU A 150 3.03 15.87 -15.94
CA GLU A 150 3.09 17.17 -15.26
C GLU A 150 2.31 17.15 -13.94
N ARG A 151 1.08 16.61 -13.97
CA ARG A 151 0.23 16.56 -12.78
C ARG A 151 0.80 15.62 -11.72
N LEU A 152 1.36 14.49 -12.14
CA LEU A 152 2.00 13.53 -11.25
C LEU A 152 3.25 14.11 -10.60
N ALA A 153 4.07 14.86 -11.33
CA ALA A 153 5.23 15.55 -10.76
C ALA A 153 4.82 16.61 -9.73
N THR A 154 3.84 17.45 -10.08
CA THR A 154 3.35 18.54 -9.22
C THR A 154 2.72 17.99 -7.94
N LEU A 155 1.73 17.10 -8.05
CA LEU A 155 1.05 16.51 -6.89
C LEU A 155 1.95 15.55 -6.11
N GLY A 156 2.92 14.92 -6.78
CA GLY A 156 3.91 14.05 -6.15
C GLY A 156 4.72 14.79 -5.08
N SER A 157 5.19 16.00 -5.37
CA SER A 157 5.94 16.82 -4.41
C SER A 157 5.11 17.18 -3.16
N THR A 158 3.87 17.63 -3.36
CA THR A 158 2.94 17.96 -2.27
C THR A 158 2.57 16.72 -1.45
N SER A 159 2.29 15.60 -2.12
CA SER A 159 2.00 14.32 -1.48
C SER A 159 3.18 13.85 -0.64
N GLU A 160 4.42 13.95 -1.13
CA GLU A 160 5.61 13.59 -0.35
C GLU A 160 5.80 14.43 0.91
N ALA A 161 5.49 15.74 0.86
CA ALA A 161 5.51 16.58 2.04
C ALA A 161 4.49 16.12 3.11
N HIS A 162 3.28 15.76 2.68
CA HIS A 162 2.27 15.19 3.57
C HIS A 162 2.70 13.83 4.14
N LEU A 163 3.30 12.96 3.31
CA LEU A 163 3.81 11.66 3.73
C LEU A 163 4.92 11.79 4.78
N ALA A 164 5.84 12.73 4.60
CA ALA A 164 6.91 13.00 5.57
C ALA A 164 6.36 13.47 6.94
N ALA A 165 5.20 14.13 6.95
CA ALA A 165 4.51 14.54 8.16
C ALA A 165 3.57 13.45 8.74
N GLY A 166 3.44 12.28 8.09
CA GLY A 166 2.47 11.24 8.49
C GLY A 166 1.01 11.60 8.19
N ALA A 167 0.77 12.63 7.37
CA ALA A 167 -0.54 13.15 6.96
C ALA A 167 -1.07 12.36 5.75
N TYR A 168 -1.37 11.08 5.95
CA TYR A 168 -1.74 10.17 4.87
C TYR A 168 -3.07 10.51 4.19
N SER A 169 -4.03 11.06 4.94
CA SER A 169 -5.34 11.46 4.39
C SER A 169 -5.15 12.58 3.38
N GLU A 170 -4.37 13.59 3.72
CA GLU A 170 -4.03 14.73 2.88
C GLU A 170 -3.24 14.30 1.65
N ALA A 171 -2.29 13.37 1.82
CA ALA A 171 -1.55 12.79 0.70
C ALA A 171 -2.48 12.08 -0.30
N LEU A 172 -3.41 11.24 0.17
CA LEU A 172 -4.36 10.55 -0.69
C LEU A 172 -5.41 11.48 -1.31
N SER A 173 -5.92 12.46 -0.57
CA SER A 173 -6.84 13.48 -1.10
C SER A 173 -6.17 14.34 -2.18
N CYS A 174 -4.89 14.67 -2.03
CA CYS A 174 -4.11 15.34 -3.06
C CYS A 174 -4.00 14.47 -4.33
N LEU A 175 -3.65 13.19 -4.17
CA LEU A 175 -3.54 12.24 -5.29
C LEU A 175 -4.90 11.89 -5.94
N ALA A 176 -6.03 12.10 -5.24
CA ALA A 176 -7.37 11.92 -5.81
C ALA A 176 -7.61 12.79 -7.06
N ALA A 177 -6.95 13.95 -7.12
CA ALA A 177 -7.01 14.85 -8.28
C ALA A 177 -6.33 14.29 -9.54
N LEU A 178 -5.71 13.11 -9.48
CA LEU A 178 -5.17 12.41 -10.65
C LEU A 178 -6.23 11.65 -11.45
N GLN A 179 -7.47 11.50 -10.94
CA GLN A 179 -8.50 10.70 -11.62
C GLN A 179 -8.74 11.16 -13.07
N GLY A 180 -8.97 12.45 -13.31
CA GLY A 180 -9.18 12.98 -14.66
C GLY A 180 -8.00 12.72 -15.62
N PRO A 181 -6.75 13.11 -15.28
CA PRO A 181 -5.58 12.82 -16.10
C PRO A 181 -5.32 11.32 -16.35
N VAL A 182 -5.61 10.47 -15.38
CA VAL A 182 -5.44 9.01 -15.51
C VAL A 182 -6.46 8.42 -16.46
N ASP A 183 -7.72 8.86 -16.40
CA ASP A 183 -8.77 8.41 -17.31
C ASP A 183 -8.45 8.87 -18.75
N ALA A 184 -8.09 10.15 -18.93
CA ALA A 184 -7.67 10.67 -20.24
C ALA A 184 -6.48 9.90 -20.83
N PHE A 185 -5.47 9.58 -20.01
CA PHE A 185 -4.35 8.74 -20.44
C PHE A 185 -4.84 7.38 -20.95
N PHE A 186 -5.75 6.74 -20.22
CA PHE A 186 -6.19 5.40 -20.56
C PHE A 186 -7.18 5.31 -21.72
N ASP A 187 -7.85 6.41 -22.02
CA ASP A 187 -8.76 6.57 -23.16
C ASP A 187 -7.98 6.92 -24.44
N ASP A 188 -7.02 7.84 -24.35
CA ASP A 188 -6.35 8.40 -25.54
C ASP A 188 -4.99 7.74 -25.83
N VAL A 189 -4.31 7.14 -24.84
CA VAL A 189 -2.93 6.66 -24.98
C VAL A 189 -2.86 5.14 -25.06
N MET A 190 -2.38 4.64 -26.20
CA MET A 190 -2.05 3.22 -26.36
C MET A 190 -0.69 2.91 -25.72
N VAL A 191 -0.69 2.17 -24.60
CA VAL A 191 0.56 1.85 -23.88
C VAL A 191 1.47 0.91 -24.68
N ASN A 192 0.90 -0.07 -25.39
CA ASN A 192 1.68 -1.03 -26.15
C ASN A 192 1.89 -0.52 -27.59
N THR A 193 3.04 0.10 -27.84
CA THR A 193 3.44 0.66 -29.13
C THR A 193 4.60 -0.13 -29.76
N GLU A 194 4.77 0.00 -31.07
CA GLU A 194 5.91 -0.60 -31.81
C GLU A 194 7.25 0.07 -31.45
N ASP A 195 7.24 1.37 -31.19
CA ASP A 195 8.41 2.10 -30.69
C ASP A 195 8.71 1.66 -29.25
N ALA A 196 9.83 0.97 -29.07
CA ALA A 196 10.28 0.45 -27.80
C ALA A 196 10.64 1.55 -26.78
N ALA A 197 11.18 2.68 -27.23
CA ALA A 197 11.54 3.79 -26.36
C ALA A 197 10.28 4.48 -25.81
N LEU A 198 9.30 4.74 -26.68
CA LEU A 198 8.00 5.30 -26.31
C LEU A 198 7.24 4.36 -25.36
N ARG A 199 7.18 3.07 -25.70
CA ARG A 199 6.57 2.03 -24.86
C ARG A 199 7.20 2.00 -23.47
N SER A 200 8.52 2.02 -23.39
CA SER A 200 9.25 2.03 -22.13
C SER A 200 8.96 3.29 -21.32
N ASN A 201 8.87 4.46 -21.96
CA ASN A 201 8.56 5.72 -21.28
C ASN A 201 7.14 5.71 -20.68
N ARG A 202 6.15 5.20 -21.42
CA ARG A 202 4.76 5.02 -20.95
C ARG A 202 4.69 4.06 -19.77
N LEU A 203 5.45 2.97 -19.80
CA LEU A 203 5.56 2.03 -18.68
C LEU A 203 6.21 2.69 -17.45
N ASN A 204 7.23 3.52 -17.62
CA ASN A 204 7.84 4.29 -16.53
C ASN A 204 6.83 5.26 -15.90
N LEU A 205 6.01 5.94 -16.72
CA LEU A 205 4.97 6.84 -16.23
C LEU A 205 3.91 6.10 -15.40
N LEU A 206 3.42 4.95 -15.89
CA LEU A 206 2.48 4.11 -15.17
C LEU A 206 3.07 3.53 -13.89
N HIS A 207 4.33 3.09 -13.92
CA HIS A 207 5.05 2.63 -12.74
C HIS A 207 5.17 3.75 -11.71
N SER A 208 5.58 4.95 -12.14
CA SER A 208 5.66 6.11 -11.24
C SER A 208 4.30 6.44 -10.62
N LEU A 209 3.20 6.36 -11.38
CA LEU A 209 1.84 6.57 -10.85
C LEU A 209 1.53 5.57 -9.74
N ARG A 210 1.74 4.27 -9.99
CA ARG A 210 1.49 3.20 -9.01
C ARG A 210 2.33 3.38 -7.74
N GLU A 211 3.61 3.71 -7.90
CA GLU A 211 4.53 3.93 -6.77
C GLU A 211 4.03 5.05 -5.85
N ARG A 212 3.45 6.15 -6.39
CA ARG A 212 2.90 7.23 -5.55
C ARG A 212 1.83 6.74 -4.58
N PHE A 213 0.93 5.86 -5.02
CA PHE A 213 -0.09 5.28 -4.15
C PHE A 213 0.48 4.22 -3.22
N LEU A 214 1.41 3.38 -3.68
CA LEU A 214 2.07 2.36 -2.86
C LEU A 214 2.84 2.96 -1.69
N ARG A 215 3.26 4.23 -1.74
CA ARG A 215 3.79 4.94 -0.56
C ARG A 215 2.81 5.01 0.61
N VAL A 216 1.50 4.88 0.37
CA VAL A 216 0.44 4.80 1.39
C VAL A 216 -0.12 3.38 1.50
N ALA A 217 -0.62 2.82 0.41
CA ALA A 217 -1.28 1.52 0.35
C ALA A 217 -1.42 1.02 -1.09
N ASP A 218 -1.59 -0.29 -1.28
CA ASP A 218 -2.00 -0.83 -2.57
C ASP A 218 -3.51 -0.61 -2.80
N ILE A 219 -3.86 0.57 -3.31
CA ILE A 219 -5.26 0.95 -3.58
C ILE A 219 -5.92 0.09 -4.67
N SER A 220 -5.16 -0.69 -5.44
CA SER A 220 -5.73 -1.61 -6.43
C SER A 220 -6.58 -2.70 -5.77
N LEU A 221 -6.33 -2.98 -4.48
CA LEU A 221 -7.08 -3.94 -3.67
C LEU A 221 -8.43 -3.40 -3.20
N LEU A 222 -8.69 -2.10 -3.35
CA LEU A 222 -10.01 -1.48 -3.10
C LEU A 222 -10.97 -1.63 -4.29
N ALA A 223 -10.46 -1.99 -5.48
CA ALA A 223 -11.29 -2.09 -6.66
C ALA A 223 -12.29 -3.24 -6.50
N VAL A 224 -13.59 -2.92 -6.65
CA VAL A 224 -14.67 -3.91 -6.57
C VAL A 224 -14.39 -5.03 -7.58
N PRO A 225 -14.44 -6.32 -7.17
CA PRO A 225 -14.40 -7.43 -8.12
C PRO A 225 -15.52 -7.24 -9.14
N ARG A 226 -15.23 -7.29 -10.44
CA ARG A 226 -16.30 -7.38 -11.45
C ARG A 226 -17.12 -8.61 -11.08
N GLN A 227 -18.40 -8.42 -10.76
CA GLN A 227 -19.35 -9.52 -10.71
C GLN A 227 -19.42 -10.05 -12.15
N SER A 228 -18.81 -11.22 -12.36
CA SER A 228 -18.94 -12.03 -13.57
C SER A 228 -20.31 -12.70 -13.60
#